data_AF-A0A0C5WZR3-F1
#
_entry.id   AF-A0A0C5WZR3-F1
#
_cell.length_a   1.000
_cell.length_b   1.000
_cell.length_c   1.000
_cell.angle_alpha   90.00
_cell.angle_beta   90.00
_cell.angle_gamma   90.00
#
_symmetry.space_group_name_H-M   'P 1'
#
loop_
_entity.id
_entity.type
_entity.pdbx_description
1 polymer ?
#
loop_
_entity_poly.entity_id
_entity_poly.type
_entity_poly.pdbx_seq_one_letter_code
_entity_poly.pdbx_strand_id
1 'polypeptide(L)'
;MRDPGEGVSRGGLIVTGARRDRIPAAYRAVLDDAVALLGDGPGAPSLYVYGSVATGQAEPGRSDVDLLTVGLPRERAAALGAELSDRFAGLGRGVEVACLGAEDLADAGASASDAAYGNRAFLRHYCVHLAGPDPAADLPPVPADRRAARGFNGDLAAHLAGWRTAPEGPELARRISRKTLLALAGLVSIRERTWTTDRATAAARWPLAEPDDAPAVRALVAAADPAVLLAPDGPVEQVLRRFAAEIGLWAEPNLTPEHHT
;
A
#
# COMPACT_ATOMS: atom_id res chain seq x y z
N MET A 1 8.56 3.44 2.88
CA MET A 1 8.88 4.80 3.35
C MET A 1 8.75 4.72 4.84
N ARG A 2 9.76 5.19 5.54
CA ARG A 2 9.80 5.08 7.00
C ARG A 2 8.83 6.09 7.59
N ASP A 3 7.85 5.59 8.33
CA ASP A 3 6.98 6.41 9.17
C ASP A 3 7.45 6.27 10.63
N PRO A 4 8.03 7.32 11.24
CA PRO A 4 8.48 7.28 12.63
C PRO A 4 7.35 7.04 13.65
N GLY A 5 6.09 7.29 13.28
CA GLY A 5 4.92 7.02 14.12
C GLY A 5 4.34 5.62 13.96
N GLU A 6 4.89 4.81 13.06
CA GLU A 6 4.40 3.46 12.78
C GLU A 6 4.77 2.47 13.89
N GLY A 7 3.81 1.65 14.29
CA GLY A 7 4.04 0.61 15.30
C GLY A 7 2.76 0.02 15.86
N VAL A 8 2.86 -0.50 17.09
CA VAL A 8 1.76 -1.15 17.80
C VAL A 8 1.49 -0.39 19.10
N SER A 9 0.25 0.02 19.31
CA SER A 9 -0.19 0.61 20.57
C SER A 9 -0.17 -0.42 21.71
N ARG A 10 -0.32 0.05 22.96
CA ARG A 10 -0.48 -0.83 24.13
C ARG A 10 -1.65 -1.82 23.99
N GLY A 11 -2.68 -1.46 23.23
CA GLY A 11 -3.85 -2.30 22.97
C GLY A 11 -3.68 -3.30 21.81
N GLY A 12 -2.50 -3.42 21.21
CA GLY A 12 -2.27 -4.31 20.07
C GLY A 12 -2.81 -3.78 18.74
N LEU A 13 -3.11 -2.49 18.65
CA LEU A 13 -3.65 -1.84 17.45
C LEU A 13 -2.53 -1.19 16.63
N ILE A 14 -2.68 -1.19 15.31
CA ILE A 14 -1.86 -0.41 14.39
C ILE A 14 -1.91 1.06 14.79
N VAL A 15 -0.75 1.70 14.81
CA VAL A 15 -0.61 3.15 14.90
C VAL A 15 0.36 3.62 13.82
N THR A 16 0.16 4.86 13.36
CA THR A 16 0.98 5.50 12.33
C THR A 16 1.19 6.97 12.66
N GLY A 17 2.03 7.61 11.86
CA GLY A 17 2.26 9.03 11.88
C GLY A 17 1.42 9.86 10.92
N ALA A 18 0.49 9.25 10.16
CA ALA A 18 -0.32 9.97 9.18
C ALA A 18 -1.34 10.90 9.88
N ARG A 19 -1.14 12.22 9.79
CA ARG A 19 -2.03 13.21 10.45
C ARG A 19 -2.03 14.54 9.72
N ARG A 20 -3.19 15.23 9.73
CA ARG A 20 -3.37 16.52 9.04
C ARG A 20 -2.45 17.63 9.57
N ASP A 21 -2.15 17.63 10.87
CA ASP A 21 -1.26 18.61 11.51
C ASP A 21 0.22 18.45 11.11
N ARG A 22 0.59 17.30 10.52
CA ARG A 22 1.96 16.99 10.08
C ARG A 22 2.22 17.32 8.61
N ILE A 23 1.19 17.65 7.84
CA ILE A 23 1.33 17.99 6.43
C ILE A 23 2.23 19.23 6.30
N PRO A 24 3.40 19.14 5.61
CA PRO A 24 4.31 20.27 5.51
C PRO A 24 3.68 21.40 4.69
N ALA A 25 3.95 22.64 5.09
CA ALA A 25 3.34 23.83 4.48
C ALA A 25 3.57 23.92 2.96
N ALA A 26 4.73 23.47 2.47
CA ALA A 26 5.09 23.46 1.05
C ALA A 26 4.12 22.64 0.17
N TYR A 27 3.43 21.65 0.75
CA TYR A 27 2.49 20.79 0.02
C TYR A 27 1.04 21.26 0.11
N ARG A 28 0.72 22.31 0.87
CA ARG A 28 -0.68 22.74 1.06
C ARG A 28 -1.33 23.16 -0.25
N ALA A 29 -0.63 23.94 -1.08
CA ALA A 29 -1.17 24.46 -2.33
C ALA A 29 -1.60 23.34 -3.30
N VAL A 30 -0.81 22.27 -3.45
CA VAL A 30 -1.17 21.13 -4.31
C VAL A 30 -2.38 20.35 -3.78
N LEU A 31 -2.53 20.25 -2.45
CA LEU A 31 -3.69 19.60 -1.85
C LEU A 31 -4.96 20.46 -1.97
N ASP A 32 -4.84 21.77 -1.80
CA ASP A 32 -5.96 22.70 -1.98
C ASP A 32 -6.44 22.71 -3.44
N ASP A 33 -5.53 22.70 -4.41
CA ASP A 33 -5.86 22.56 -5.84
C ASP A 33 -6.51 21.20 -6.14
N ALA A 34 -6.01 20.11 -5.55
CA ALA A 34 -6.62 18.79 -5.71
C ALA A 34 -8.06 18.75 -5.20
N VAL A 35 -8.33 19.37 -4.04
CA VAL A 35 -9.68 19.53 -3.49
C VAL A 35 -10.57 20.35 -4.42
N ALA A 36 -10.06 21.48 -4.94
CA ALA A 36 -10.81 22.33 -5.84
C ALA A 36 -11.16 21.65 -7.17
N LEU A 37 -10.24 20.87 -7.75
CA LEU A 37 -10.43 20.15 -9.01
C LEU A 37 -11.37 18.96 -8.89
N LEU A 38 -11.47 18.36 -7.70
CA LEU A 38 -12.39 17.26 -7.45
C LEU A 38 -13.85 17.73 -7.50
N GLY A 39 -14.11 18.98 -7.10
CA GLY A 39 -15.43 19.57 -6.98
C GLY A 39 -16.19 19.11 -5.72
N ASP A 40 -17.33 19.75 -5.47
CA ASP A 40 -18.23 19.45 -4.36
C ASP A 40 -19.65 19.06 -4.86
N GLY A 41 -20.49 18.60 -3.94
CA GLY A 41 -21.90 18.30 -4.19
C GLY A 41 -22.30 16.82 -4.04
N PRO A 42 -23.58 16.50 -4.31
CA PRO A 42 -24.10 15.13 -4.20
C PRO A 42 -23.35 14.18 -5.14
N GLY A 43 -22.83 13.09 -4.58
CA GLY A 43 -22.03 12.11 -5.35
C GLY A 43 -20.57 12.51 -5.53
N ALA A 44 -20.09 13.57 -4.88
CA ALA A 44 -18.67 13.91 -4.87
C ALA A 44 -17.84 12.76 -4.27
N PRO A 45 -16.72 12.39 -4.89
CA PRO A 45 -15.82 11.36 -4.37
C PRO A 45 -15.12 11.83 -3.11
N SER A 46 -14.61 10.89 -2.33
CA SER A 46 -13.70 11.19 -1.21
C SER A 46 -12.28 11.40 -1.71
N LEU A 47 -11.53 12.29 -1.07
CA LEU A 47 -10.11 12.53 -1.34
C LEU A 47 -9.28 12.47 -0.06
N TYR A 48 -8.16 11.76 -0.14
CA TYR A 48 -7.19 11.60 0.93
C TYR A 48 -5.79 11.85 0.41
N VAL A 49 -4.89 12.25 1.31
CA VAL A 49 -3.44 12.18 1.11
C VAL A 49 -2.88 11.05 1.96
N TYR A 50 -1.91 10.31 1.44
CA TYR A 50 -1.15 9.32 2.21
C TYR A 50 0.35 9.51 1.97
N GLY A 51 1.14 8.53 2.40
CA GLY A 51 2.56 8.53 2.09
C GLY A 51 3.30 9.66 2.82
N SER A 52 4.40 10.12 2.23
CA SER A 52 5.39 10.94 2.96
C SER A 52 4.84 12.32 3.33
N VAL A 53 3.88 12.82 2.54
CA VAL A 53 3.18 14.08 2.82
C VAL A 53 2.29 13.94 4.05
N ALA A 54 1.53 12.85 4.15
CA ALA A 54 0.64 12.61 5.29
C ALA A 54 1.41 12.38 6.61
N THR A 55 2.61 11.81 6.55
CA THR A 55 3.46 11.55 7.72
C THR A 55 4.42 12.70 8.06
N GLY A 56 4.41 13.78 7.26
CA GLY A 56 5.29 14.94 7.45
C GLY A 56 6.76 14.67 7.12
N GLN A 57 7.06 13.62 6.37
CA GLN A 57 8.41 13.23 5.95
C GLN A 57 8.74 13.65 4.51
N ALA A 58 7.81 14.31 3.82
CA ALA A 58 8.00 14.72 2.44
C ALA A 58 9.03 15.85 2.32
N GLU A 59 9.96 15.69 1.38
CA GLU A 59 11.00 16.67 1.07
C GLU A 59 10.80 17.24 -0.35
N PRO A 60 10.70 18.57 -0.50
CA PRO A 60 10.57 19.19 -1.83
C PRO A 60 11.68 18.76 -2.78
N GLY A 61 11.32 18.53 -4.04
CA GLY A 61 12.22 18.03 -5.09
C GLY A 61 12.60 16.56 -4.98
N ARG A 62 12.23 15.85 -3.90
CA ARG A 62 12.55 14.42 -3.72
C ARG A 62 11.32 13.54 -3.56
N SER A 63 10.31 14.02 -2.83
CA SER A 63 9.08 13.28 -2.57
C SER A 63 8.05 13.45 -3.67
N ASP A 64 7.28 12.40 -3.86
CA ASP A 64 5.99 12.32 -4.54
C ASP A 64 4.87 12.84 -3.63
N VAL A 65 3.77 13.29 -4.24
CA VAL A 65 2.49 13.52 -3.56
C VAL A 65 1.56 12.38 -3.89
N ASP A 66 1.26 11.57 -2.88
CA ASP A 66 0.41 10.40 -3.02
C ASP A 66 -1.03 10.71 -2.55
N LEU A 67 -1.98 10.69 -3.49
CA LEU A 67 -3.40 10.90 -3.25
C LEU A 67 -4.19 9.62 -3.45
N LEU A 68 -5.28 9.48 -2.71
CA LEU A 68 -6.23 8.39 -2.84
C LEU A 68 -7.63 8.95 -2.98
N THR A 69 -8.38 8.44 -3.94
CA THR A 69 -9.79 8.77 -4.15
C THR A 69 -10.68 7.58 -3.89
N VAL A 70 -11.89 7.81 -3.37
CA VAL A 70 -12.94 6.79 -3.24
C VAL A 70 -14.14 7.25 -4.06
N GLY A 71 -14.55 6.44 -5.03
CA GLY A 71 -15.68 6.74 -5.92
C GLY A 71 -15.33 7.61 -7.14
N LEU A 72 -14.05 7.91 -7.39
CA LEU A 72 -13.61 8.57 -8.62
C LEU A 72 -13.16 7.52 -9.66
N PRO A 73 -13.69 7.52 -10.89
CA PRO A 73 -13.23 6.60 -11.93
C PRO A 73 -11.73 6.72 -12.20
N ARG A 74 -11.07 5.59 -12.50
CA ARG A 74 -9.62 5.50 -12.69
C ARG A 74 -9.07 6.48 -13.72
N GLU A 75 -9.76 6.65 -14.86
CA GLU A 75 -9.36 7.60 -15.90
C GLU A 75 -9.34 9.04 -15.37
N ARG A 76 -10.37 9.40 -14.58
CA ARG A 76 -10.48 10.74 -13.99
C ARG A 76 -9.44 10.97 -12.90
N ALA A 77 -9.15 9.95 -12.09
CA ALA A 77 -8.06 10.00 -11.11
C ALA A 77 -6.70 10.19 -11.79
N ALA A 78 -6.43 9.45 -12.87
CA ALA A 78 -5.20 9.62 -13.66
C ALA A 78 -5.09 11.01 -14.28
N ALA A 79 -6.18 11.54 -14.84
CA ALA A 79 -6.22 12.90 -15.39
C ALA A 79 -5.94 13.97 -14.31
N LEU A 80 -6.54 13.81 -13.12
CA LEU A 80 -6.29 14.70 -11.97
C LEU A 80 -4.81 14.68 -11.55
N GLY A 81 -4.20 13.49 -11.47
CA GLY A 81 -2.78 13.35 -11.13
C GLY A 81 -1.85 13.98 -12.17
N ALA A 82 -2.15 13.81 -13.46
CA ALA A 82 -1.38 14.43 -14.54
C ALA A 82 -1.48 15.97 -14.48
N GLU A 83 -2.69 16.50 -14.34
CA GLU A 83 -2.92 17.94 -14.24
C GLU A 83 -2.21 18.57 -13.03
N LEU A 84 -2.28 17.93 -11.86
CA LEU A 84 -1.58 18.40 -10.66
C LEU A 84 -0.06 18.27 -10.80
N SER A 85 0.44 17.22 -11.45
CA SER A 85 1.87 17.05 -11.72
C SER A 85 2.41 18.16 -12.61
N ASP A 86 1.64 18.57 -13.62
CA ASP A 86 2.01 19.66 -14.52
C ASP A 86 1.97 21.02 -13.81
N ARG A 87 0.89 21.31 -13.06
CA ARG A 87 0.73 22.59 -12.32
C ARG A 87 1.80 22.79 -11.25
N PHE A 88 2.20 21.71 -10.57
CA PHE A 88 3.17 21.73 -9.49
C PHE A 88 4.51 21.12 -9.90
N ALA A 89 4.86 21.23 -11.18
CA ALA A 89 6.15 20.83 -11.72
C ALA A 89 7.28 21.49 -10.89
N GLY A 90 8.12 20.66 -10.27
CA GLY A 90 9.23 21.10 -9.42
C GLY A 90 8.97 21.02 -7.91
N LEU A 91 7.74 20.81 -7.45
CA LEU A 91 7.47 20.53 -6.03
C LEU A 91 8.08 19.19 -5.59
N GLY A 92 8.10 18.22 -6.49
CA GLY A 92 8.47 16.84 -6.21
C GLY A 92 8.65 16.03 -7.49
N ARG A 93 8.58 14.70 -7.37
CA ARG A 93 8.64 13.79 -8.54
C ARG A 93 7.37 13.80 -9.40
N GLY A 94 6.25 14.16 -8.78
CA GLY A 94 4.92 14.17 -9.40
C GLY A 94 3.83 13.98 -8.36
N VAL A 95 2.60 13.97 -8.84
CA VAL A 95 1.38 13.70 -8.07
C VAL A 95 0.76 12.41 -8.61
N GLU A 96 0.68 11.39 -7.76
CA GLU A 96 0.03 10.12 -8.09
C GLU A 96 -1.34 10.07 -7.41
N VAL A 97 -2.38 9.66 -8.15
CA VAL A 97 -3.75 9.53 -7.62
C VAL A 97 -4.22 8.09 -7.79
N ALA A 98 -4.25 7.36 -6.69
CA ALA A 98 -4.89 6.05 -6.59
C ALA A 98 -6.42 6.20 -6.50
N CYS A 99 -7.15 5.16 -6.88
CA CYS A 99 -8.61 5.12 -6.83
C CYS A 99 -9.11 3.80 -6.24
N LEU A 100 -10.15 3.88 -5.42
CA LEU A 100 -10.94 2.77 -4.90
C LEU A 100 -12.42 2.97 -5.22
N GLY A 101 -13.14 1.88 -5.46
CA GLY A 101 -14.60 1.83 -5.49
C GLY A 101 -15.22 1.71 -4.10
N ALA A 102 -16.55 1.79 -4.01
CA ALA A 102 -17.26 1.55 -2.76
C ALA A 102 -17.23 0.05 -2.38
N GLU A 103 -17.25 -0.82 -3.38
CA GLU A 103 -17.10 -2.27 -3.30
C GLU A 103 -15.74 -2.67 -2.70
N ASP A 104 -14.69 -1.89 -2.95
CA ASP A 104 -13.35 -2.11 -2.41
C ASP A 104 -13.26 -1.87 -0.90
N LEU A 105 -14.29 -1.24 -0.32
CA LEU A 105 -14.39 -0.94 1.11
C LEU A 105 -15.50 -1.72 1.80
N ALA A 106 -16.32 -2.47 1.05
CA ALA A 106 -17.51 -3.13 1.56
C ALA A 106 -17.21 -3.98 2.81
N ASP A 107 -17.91 -3.68 3.91
CA ASP A 107 -17.76 -4.40 5.16
C ASP A 107 -18.86 -5.45 5.31
N ALA A 108 -18.48 -6.71 5.12
CA ALA A 108 -19.31 -7.88 5.48
C ALA A 108 -18.89 -8.46 6.84
N GLY A 109 -18.23 -7.67 7.69
CA GLY A 109 -17.76 -8.07 9.02
C GLY A 109 -16.69 -9.16 8.97
N ALA A 110 -16.98 -10.30 9.60
CA ALA A 110 -16.09 -11.47 9.56
C ALA A 110 -15.90 -12.04 8.14
N SER A 111 -16.86 -11.77 7.24
CA SER A 111 -16.87 -12.29 5.87
C SER A 111 -16.35 -11.28 4.84
N ALA A 112 -15.84 -10.12 5.27
CA ALA A 112 -15.21 -9.19 4.36
C ALA A 112 -13.98 -9.85 3.71
N SER A 113 -13.80 -9.64 2.39
CA SER A 113 -12.61 -10.12 1.69
C SER A 113 -11.34 -9.52 2.32
N ASP A 114 -10.23 -10.24 2.26
CA ASP A 114 -8.96 -9.73 2.77
C ASP A 114 -8.56 -8.43 2.06
N ALA A 115 -8.88 -8.28 0.77
CA ALA A 115 -8.68 -7.05 0.01
C ALA A 115 -9.45 -5.87 0.61
N ALA A 116 -10.75 -6.02 0.85
CA ALA A 116 -11.57 -4.96 1.42
C ALA A 116 -11.14 -4.62 2.86
N TYR A 117 -10.77 -5.63 3.65
CA TYR A 117 -10.21 -5.43 4.98
C TYR A 117 -8.89 -4.64 4.94
N GLY A 118 -7.98 -4.99 4.02
CA GLY A 118 -6.72 -4.28 3.79
C GLY A 118 -6.93 -2.82 3.39
N ASN A 119 -7.85 -2.56 2.46
CA ASN A 119 -8.19 -1.21 2.02
C ASN A 119 -8.77 -0.37 3.16
N ARG A 120 -9.66 -0.93 3.99
CA ARG A 120 -10.18 -0.25 5.19
C ARG A 120 -9.07 0.04 6.20
N ALA A 121 -8.15 -0.90 6.43
CA ALA A 121 -7.01 -0.70 7.32
C ALA A 121 -6.07 0.40 6.79
N PHE A 122 -5.80 0.40 5.48
CA PHE A 122 -5.02 1.44 4.84
C PHE A 122 -5.68 2.82 4.98
N LEU A 123 -6.96 2.92 4.66
CA LEU A 123 -7.71 4.17 4.76
C LEU A 123 -7.76 4.70 6.20
N ARG A 124 -7.97 3.80 7.18
CA ARG A 124 -8.07 4.17 8.60
C ARG A 124 -6.75 4.66 9.19
N HIS A 125 -5.63 4.06 8.79
CA HIS A 125 -4.35 4.28 9.47
C HIS A 125 -3.33 5.06 8.64
N TYR A 126 -3.37 5.03 7.32
CA TYR A 126 -2.32 5.63 6.48
C TYR A 126 -2.78 6.85 5.69
N CYS A 127 -4.09 7.09 5.64
CA CYS A 127 -4.68 8.17 4.86
C CYS A 127 -5.17 9.31 5.78
N VAL A 128 -4.99 10.54 5.32
CA VAL A 128 -5.55 11.75 5.93
C VAL A 128 -6.63 12.28 5.01
N HIS A 129 -7.86 12.36 5.52
CA HIS A 129 -9.00 12.89 4.80
C HIS A 129 -8.82 14.38 4.47
N LEU A 130 -9.08 14.73 3.20
CA LEU A 130 -8.99 16.09 2.67
C LEU A 130 -10.36 16.67 2.31
N ALA A 131 -11.19 15.92 1.57
CA ALA A 131 -12.48 16.38 1.07
C ALA A 131 -13.45 15.22 0.75
N GLY A 132 -14.73 15.57 0.56
CA GLY A 132 -15.81 14.63 0.26
C GLY A 132 -16.27 13.83 1.48
N PRO A 133 -17.14 12.81 1.29
CA PRO A 133 -17.51 11.87 2.35
C PRO A 133 -16.27 11.22 2.97
N ASP A 134 -16.31 10.84 4.26
CA ASP A 134 -15.19 10.16 4.92
C ASP A 134 -15.60 8.73 5.31
N PRO A 135 -15.50 7.74 4.40
CA PRO A 135 -15.71 6.34 4.74
C PRO A 135 -14.73 5.79 5.80
N ALA A 136 -13.66 6.49 6.17
CA ALA A 136 -12.77 6.10 7.26
C ALA A 136 -13.18 6.63 8.64
N ALA A 137 -14.05 7.62 8.72
CA ALA A 137 -14.43 8.28 9.98
C ALA A 137 -14.94 7.28 11.03
N ASP A 138 -15.77 6.34 10.60
CA ASP A 138 -16.42 5.36 11.48
C ASP A 138 -15.72 4.00 11.51
N LEU A 139 -14.56 3.86 10.83
CA LEU A 139 -13.84 2.60 10.82
C LEU A 139 -13.20 2.31 12.19
N PRO A 140 -13.39 1.09 12.73
CA PRO A 140 -12.75 0.72 13.98
C PRO A 140 -11.23 0.71 13.83
N PRO A 141 -10.47 0.99 14.90
CA PRO A 141 -9.03 0.73 14.92
C PRO A 141 -8.73 -0.72 14.55
N VAL A 142 -7.62 -0.94 13.85
CA VAL A 142 -7.28 -2.25 13.27
C VAL A 142 -6.20 -2.90 14.12
N PRO A 143 -6.39 -4.16 14.56
CA PRO A 143 -5.34 -4.91 15.24
C PRO A 143 -4.10 -5.10 14.36
N ALA A 144 -2.91 -4.98 14.95
CA ALA A 144 -1.64 -5.27 14.29
C ALA A 144 -1.42 -6.79 14.27
N ASP A 145 -2.21 -7.49 13.48
CA ASP A 145 -2.28 -8.94 13.46
C ASP A 145 -2.13 -9.54 12.04
N ARG A 146 -2.18 -10.87 11.96
CA ARG A 146 -2.05 -11.60 10.69
C ARG A 146 -3.15 -11.23 9.69
N ARG A 147 -4.36 -10.90 10.15
CA ARG A 147 -5.46 -10.52 9.25
C ARG A 147 -5.13 -9.19 8.58
N ALA A 148 -4.59 -8.22 9.32
CA ALA A 148 -4.10 -6.97 8.74
C ALA A 148 -2.94 -7.23 7.78
N ALA A 149 -1.91 -7.98 8.19
CA ALA A 149 -0.76 -8.25 7.32
C ALA A 149 -1.18 -8.95 6.01
N ARG A 150 -2.11 -9.92 6.08
CA ARG A 150 -2.73 -10.57 4.92
C ARG A 150 -3.54 -9.59 4.08
N GLY A 151 -4.33 -8.71 4.69
CA GLY A 151 -5.08 -7.69 3.95
C GLY A 151 -4.19 -6.79 3.09
N PHE A 152 -2.99 -6.43 3.56
CA PHE A 152 -2.06 -5.59 2.79
C PHE A 152 -1.28 -6.35 1.69
N ASN A 153 -1.00 -7.64 1.88
CA ASN A 153 0.02 -8.35 1.10
C ASN A 153 -0.35 -9.77 0.64
N GLY A 154 -1.56 -10.24 0.94
CA GLY A 154 -2.00 -11.59 0.59
C GLY A 154 -2.26 -11.81 -0.91
N ASP A 155 -2.26 -10.73 -1.69
CA ASP A 155 -2.30 -10.69 -3.16
C ASP A 155 -0.95 -10.99 -3.84
N LEU A 156 0.12 -11.25 -3.07
CA LEU A 156 1.46 -11.44 -3.63
C LEU A 156 1.52 -12.56 -4.70
N ALA A 157 0.71 -13.62 -4.55
CA ALA A 157 0.61 -14.69 -5.55
C ALA A 157 0.02 -14.20 -6.89
N ALA A 158 -1.06 -13.41 -6.83
CA ALA A 158 -1.68 -12.81 -8.02
C ALA A 158 -0.71 -11.86 -8.73
N HIS A 159 0.06 -11.08 -7.96
CA HIS A 159 1.12 -10.24 -8.49
C HIS A 159 2.24 -11.03 -9.17
N LEU A 160 2.72 -12.11 -8.54
CA LEU A 160 3.73 -12.99 -9.13
C LEU A 160 3.27 -13.54 -10.49
N ALA A 161 2.02 -14.01 -10.57
CA ALA A 161 1.44 -14.48 -11.83
C ALA A 161 1.43 -13.37 -12.90
N GLY A 162 1.02 -12.16 -12.55
CA GLY A 162 1.03 -11.02 -13.47
C GLY A 162 2.43 -10.54 -13.87
N TRP A 163 3.43 -10.62 -13.00
CA TRP A 163 4.80 -10.23 -13.33
C TRP A 163 5.47 -11.17 -14.33
N ARG A 164 5.13 -12.45 -14.31
CA ARG A 164 5.65 -13.44 -15.27
C ARG A 164 5.22 -13.20 -16.71
N THR A 165 4.11 -12.49 -16.91
CA THR A 165 3.56 -12.15 -18.23
C THR A 165 3.77 -10.69 -18.61
N ALA A 166 4.33 -9.89 -17.69
CA ALA A 166 4.58 -8.47 -17.93
C ALA A 166 5.79 -8.26 -18.85
N PRO A 167 5.80 -7.19 -19.67
CA PRO A 167 6.96 -6.82 -20.44
C PRO A 167 8.15 -6.51 -19.52
N GLU A 168 9.33 -7.00 -19.89
CA GLU A 168 10.56 -6.79 -19.12
C GLU A 168 10.98 -5.32 -19.11
N GLY A 169 11.64 -4.91 -18.03
CA GLY A 169 12.20 -3.58 -17.89
C GLY A 169 12.52 -3.19 -16.45
N PRO A 170 13.29 -2.11 -16.25
CA PRO A 170 13.72 -1.67 -14.92
C PRO A 170 12.54 -1.25 -14.02
N GLU A 171 11.43 -0.79 -14.61
CA GLU A 171 10.20 -0.51 -13.88
C GLU A 171 9.55 -1.79 -13.32
N LEU A 172 9.65 -2.91 -14.04
CA LEU A 172 9.16 -4.21 -13.56
C LEU A 172 9.97 -4.68 -12.35
N ALA A 173 11.31 -4.63 -12.42
CA ALA A 173 12.20 -5.00 -11.31
C ALA A 173 11.87 -4.20 -10.03
N ARG A 174 11.66 -2.89 -10.17
CA ARG A 174 11.29 -2.01 -9.05
C ARG A 174 9.90 -2.35 -8.49
N ARG A 175 8.90 -2.63 -9.34
CA ARG A 175 7.56 -3.05 -8.89
C ARG A 175 7.59 -4.38 -8.14
N ILE A 176 8.25 -5.39 -8.69
CA ILE A 176 8.44 -6.71 -8.06
C ILE A 176 9.07 -6.54 -6.68
N SER A 177 10.20 -5.85 -6.64
CA SER A 177 10.98 -5.65 -5.42
C SER A 177 10.20 -4.90 -4.36
N ARG A 178 9.53 -3.80 -4.72
CA ARG A 178 8.73 -3.01 -3.77
C ARG A 178 7.57 -3.82 -3.18
N LYS A 179 6.82 -4.56 -3.99
CA LYS A 179 5.67 -5.32 -3.46
C LYS A 179 6.14 -6.51 -2.62
N THR A 180 7.17 -7.23 -3.07
CA THR A 180 7.73 -8.36 -2.33
C THR A 180 8.33 -7.93 -0.98
N LEU A 181 9.09 -6.81 -0.94
CA LEU A 181 9.62 -6.28 0.31
C LEU A 181 8.53 -5.73 1.24
N LEU A 182 7.37 -5.30 0.71
CA LEU A 182 6.23 -4.91 1.54
C LEU A 182 5.61 -6.15 2.22
N ALA A 183 5.52 -7.27 1.52
CA ALA A 183 5.11 -8.54 2.12
C ALA A 183 6.10 -9.02 3.19
N LEU A 184 7.40 -8.85 2.94
CA LEU A 184 8.45 -9.11 3.93
C LEU A 184 8.27 -8.24 5.20
N ALA A 185 7.88 -6.97 5.05
CA ALA A 185 7.57 -6.09 6.18
C ALA A 185 6.37 -6.60 7.00
N GLY A 186 5.37 -7.20 6.35
CA GLY A 186 4.28 -7.91 7.02
C GLY A 186 4.79 -9.08 7.87
N LEU A 187 5.71 -9.90 7.34
CA LEU A 187 6.31 -11.01 8.08
C LEU A 187 7.10 -10.53 9.31
N VAL A 188 7.92 -9.49 9.15
CA VAL A 188 8.65 -8.86 10.27
C VAL A 188 7.69 -8.35 11.34
N SER A 189 6.61 -7.67 10.92
CA SER A 189 5.58 -7.15 11.83
C SER A 189 5.02 -8.25 12.73
N ILE A 190 4.60 -9.37 12.12
CA ILE A 190 3.99 -10.48 12.88
C ILE A 190 4.99 -11.19 13.78
N ARG A 191 6.19 -11.51 13.28
CA ARG A 191 7.21 -12.24 14.05
C ARG A 191 7.69 -11.45 15.26
N GLU A 192 7.97 -10.17 15.07
CA GLU A 192 8.51 -9.31 16.11
C GLU A 192 7.42 -8.69 17.00
N ARG A 193 6.13 -9.00 16.74
CA ARG A 193 4.98 -8.39 17.42
C ARG A 193 5.05 -6.86 17.39
N THR A 194 5.44 -6.34 16.24
CA THR A 194 5.51 -4.92 15.91
C THR A 194 4.58 -4.65 14.72
N TRP A 195 4.65 -3.44 14.16
CA TRP A 195 3.99 -3.14 12.91
C TRP A 195 4.90 -2.23 12.09
N THR A 196 5.18 -2.63 10.85
CA THR A 196 5.85 -1.77 9.89
C THR A 196 5.49 -2.10 8.44
N THR A 197 5.41 -1.06 7.62
CA THR A 197 5.35 -1.13 6.14
C THR A 197 6.64 -0.64 5.50
N ASP A 198 7.66 -0.32 6.32
CA ASP A 198 8.95 0.13 5.82
C ASP A 198 9.83 -1.02 5.33
N ARG A 199 9.86 -1.14 4.00
CA ARG A 199 10.64 -2.11 3.24
C ARG A 199 12.13 -2.14 3.62
N ALA A 200 12.74 -0.99 3.90
CA ALA A 200 14.16 -0.91 4.26
C ALA A 200 14.40 -1.50 5.66
N THR A 201 13.55 -1.13 6.63
CA THR A 201 13.57 -1.74 7.96
C THR A 201 13.38 -3.25 7.89
N ALA A 202 12.39 -3.73 7.11
CA ALA A 202 12.14 -5.15 6.94
C ALA A 202 13.34 -5.90 6.33
N ALA A 203 13.93 -5.34 5.28
CA ALA A 203 15.11 -5.91 4.61
C ALA A 203 16.35 -5.96 5.51
N ALA A 204 16.48 -5.03 6.45
CA ALA A 204 17.57 -5.02 7.43
C ALA A 204 17.34 -6.03 8.57
N ARG A 205 16.09 -6.21 9.01
CA ARG A 205 15.75 -7.09 10.14
C ARG A 205 15.64 -8.56 9.78
N TRP A 206 15.00 -8.87 8.65
CA TRP A 206 14.72 -10.25 8.26
C TRP A 206 15.96 -11.16 8.26
N PRO A 207 17.08 -10.76 7.61
CA PRO A 207 18.28 -11.61 7.56
C PRO A 207 18.94 -11.86 8.92
N LEU A 208 18.63 -11.08 9.96
CA LEU A 208 19.14 -11.32 11.30
C LEU A 208 18.47 -12.54 11.95
N ALA A 209 17.20 -12.79 11.62
CA ALA A 209 16.41 -13.92 12.11
C ALA A 209 16.43 -15.12 11.16
N GLU A 210 16.51 -14.87 9.85
CA GLU A 210 16.53 -15.89 8.80
C GLU A 210 17.77 -15.65 7.88
N PRO A 211 18.99 -16.01 8.33
CA PRO A 211 20.22 -15.72 7.58
C PRO A 211 20.29 -16.35 6.19
N ASP A 212 19.63 -17.49 6.00
CA ASP A 212 19.58 -18.20 4.71
C ASP A 212 18.83 -17.40 3.64
N ASP A 213 17.88 -16.54 4.05
CA ASP A 213 17.11 -15.69 3.13
C ASP A 213 17.90 -14.41 2.74
N ALA A 214 19.08 -14.16 3.34
CA ALA A 214 19.85 -12.93 3.13
C ALA A 214 20.21 -12.64 1.65
N PRO A 215 20.63 -13.62 0.82
CA PRO A 215 20.89 -13.39 -0.60
C PRO A 215 19.64 -12.93 -1.36
N ALA A 216 18.49 -13.55 -1.10
CA ALA A 216 17.21 -13.19 -1.72
C ALA A 216 16.81 -11.76 -1.34
N VAL A 217 16.91 -11.40 -0.06
CA VAL A 217 16.62 -10.04 0.40
C VAL A 217 17.55 -9.00 -0.25
N ARG A 218 18.85 -9.30 -0.40
CA ARG A 218 19.79 -8.40 -1.09
C ARG A 218 19.42 -8.19 -2.55
N ALA A 219 19.02 -9.24 -3.27
CA ALA A 219 18.58 -9.14 -4.65
C ALA A 219 17.33 -8.24 -4.81
N LEU A 220 16.37 -8.37 -3.88
CA LEU A 220 15.18 -7.51 -3.83
C LEU A 220 15.55 -6.05 -3.52
N VAL A 221 16.42 -5.80 -2.55
CA VAL A 221 16.86 -4.43 -2.21
C VAL A 221 17.58 -3.77 -3.40
N ALA A 222 18.42 -4.53 -4.11
CA ALA A 222 19.13 -4.05 -5.29
C ALA A 222 18.21 -3.84 -6.50
N ALA A 223 16.94 -4.26 -6.44
CA ALA A 223 16.03 -4.37 -7.57
C ALA A 223 16.72 -5.06 -8.75
N ALA A 224 17.27 -6.25 -8.49
CA ALA A 224 17.95 -7.07 -9.47
C ALA A 224 17.08 -7.35 -10.71
N ASP A 225 17.71 -7.88 -11.75
CA ASP A 225 17.03 -8.21 -13.00
C ASP A 225 15.75 -9.05 -12.77
N PRO A 226 14.61 -8.74 -13.43
CA PRO A 226 13.38 -9.50 -13.27
C PRO A 226 13.55 -11.01 -13.45
N ALA A 227 14.43 -11.47 -14.34
CA ALA A 227 14.70 -12.89 -14.55
C ALA A 227 15.32 -13.54 -13.29
N VAL A 228 16.16 -12.81 -12.55
CA VAL A 228 16.72 -13.27 -11.27
C VAL A 228 15.65 -13.26 -10.18
N LEU A 229 14.85 -12.19 -10.10
CA LEU A 229 13.81 -12.05 -9.07
C LEU A 229 12.71 -13.11 -9.21
N LEU A 230 12.35 -13.46 -10.45
CA LEU A 230 11.25 -14.36 -10.81
C LEU A 230 11.70 -15.79 -11.14
N ALA A 231 13.00 -16.09 -11.02
CA ALA A 231 13.52 -17.44 -11.21
C ALA A 231 12.77 -18.45 -10.30
N PRO A 232 12.66 -19.72 -10.70
CA PRO A 232 12.17 -20.79 -9.82
C PRO A 232 12.98 -20.82 -8.52
N ASP A 233 12.30 -20.91 -7.38
CA ASP A 233 12.89 -20.76 -6.04
C ASP A 233 13.67 -19.46 -5.81
N GLY A 234 13.42 -18.46 -6.66
CA GLY A 234 14.02 -17.14 -6.60
C GLY A 234 13.49 -16.29 -5.46
N PRO A 235 13.99 -15.06 -5.30
CA PRO A 235 13.69 -14.20 -4.16
C PRO A 235 12.19 -13.99 -3.90
N VAL A 236 11.38 -13.84 -4.96
CA VAL A 236 9.94 -13.62 -4.83
C VAL A 236 9.23 -14.87 -4.31
N GLU A 237 9.55 -16.05 -4.84
CA GLU A 237 8.93 -17.32 -4.41
C GLU A 237 9.31 -17.69 -2.98
N GLN A 238 10.55 -17.40 -2.56
CA GLN A 238 10.98 -17.60 -1.17
C GLN A 238 10.13 -16.77 -0.20
N VAL A 239 9.99 -15.46 -0.45
CA VAL A 239 9.16 -14.59 0.39
C VAL A 239 7.69 -15.01 0.34
N LEU A 240 7.18 -15.36 -0.84
CA LEU A 240 5.79 -15.83 -1.00
C LEU A 240 5.52 -17.08 -0.16
N ARG A 241 6.42 -18.05 -0.16
CA ARG A 241 6.30 -19.29 0.61
C ARG A 241 6.26 -19.03 2.11
N ARG A 242 7.16 -18.17 2.62
CA ARG A 242 7.17 -17.75 4.03
C ARG A 242 5.87 -17.02 4.40
N PHE A 243 5.44 -16.10 3.55
CA PHE A 243 4.21 -15.34 3.74
C PHE A 243 2.97 -16.25 3.81
N ALA A 244 2.86 -17.19 2.87
CA ALA A 244 1.79 -18.17 2.84
C ALA A 244 1.77 -19.05 4.09
N ALA A 245 2.94 -19.49 4.58
CA ALA A 245 3.04 -20.36 5.75
C ALA A 245 2.71 -19.65 7.07
N GLU A 246 3.11 -18.39 7.23
CA GLU A 246 3.03 -17.69 8.52
C GLU A 246 1.84 -16.75 8.68
N ILE A 247 1.33 -16.21 7.57
CA ILE A 247 0.27 -15.20 7.52
C ILE A 247 -0.94 -15.69 6.72
N GLY A 248 -0.68 -16.39 5.61
CA GLY A 248 -1.68 -16.83 4.64
C GLY A 248 -1.87 -15.82 3.50
N LEU A 249 -2.28 -16.33 2.34
CA LEU A 249 -2.59 -15.53 1.15
C LEU A 249 -4.09 -15.23 1.08
N TRP A 250 -4.49 -14.28 0.23
CA TRP A 250 -5.91 -14.09 -0.07
C TRP A 250 -6.49 -15.40 -0.59
N ALA A 251 -7.70 -15.74 -0.13
CA ALA A 251 -8.43 -16.83 -0.73
C ALA A 251 -8.65 -16.48 -2.22
N GLU A 252 -8.23 -17.39 -3.11
CA GLU A 252 -8.69 -17.35 -4.51
C GLU A 252 -10.23 -17.29 -4.47
N PRO A 253 -10.88 -16.38 -5.23
CA PRO A 253 -12.33 -16.42 -5.32
C PRO A 253 -12.70 -17.83 -5.76
N ASN A 254 -13.50 -18.53 -4.94
CA ASN A 254 -14.05 -19.83 -5.32
C ASN A 254 -14.70 -19.66 -6.69
N LEU A 255 -14.04 -20.17 -7.74
CA LEU A 255 -14.71 -20.53 -8.97
C LEU A 255 -15.56 -21.74 -8.59
N THR A 256 -16.73 -21.49 -7.98
CA THR A 256 -17.77 -22.52 -7.92
C THR A 256 -18.02 -22.94 -9.36
N PRO A 257 -17.87 -24.23 -9.71
CA PRO A 257 -18.31 -24.69 -11.02
C PRO A 257 -19.80 -24.39 -11.10
N GLU A 258 -20.20 -23.62 -12.10
CA GLU A 258 -21.61 -23.46 -12.44
C GLU A 258 -22.20 -24.87 -12.56
N HIS A 259 -23.16 -25.16 -11.67
CA HIS A 259 -23.96 -26.37 -11.78
C HIS A 259 -24.70 -26.30 -13.11
N HIS A 260 -24.26 -27.12 -14.06
CA HIS A 260 -25.06 -27.49 -15.20
C HIS A 260 -26.38 -28.09 -14.72
N THR A 261 -27.46 -27.40 -15.05
CA THR A 261 -28.79 -27.99 -15.28
C THR A 261 -29.35 -27.38 -16.54
#